data_AF-A0A510TKK5-F1
#
_entry.id   AF-A0A510TKK5-F1
#
_cell.length_a   1.000
_cell.length_b   1.000
_cell.length_c   1.000
_cell.angle_alpha   90.00
_cell.angle_beta   90.00
_cell.angle_gamma   90.00
#
_symmetry.space_group_name_H-M   'P 1'
#
loop_
_entity.id
_entity.type
_entity.pdbx_description
1 polymer ?
#
loop_
_entity_poly.entity_id
_entity_poly.type
_entity_poly.pdbx_seq_one_letter_code
_entity_poly.pdbx_strand_id
1 'polypeptide(L)' 'MATTTPRRVAKALIAPALALGATVGLASAPASAAVWNSCDQWGNTTLNGYTLYNNIWGPGAGYGVSSG' A
#
# COMPACT_ATOMS: atom_id res chain seq x y z
N MET A 1 -7.54 -33.96 -38.87
CA MET A 1 -6.39 -34.15 -37.97
C MET A 1 -6.65 -33.34 -36.71
N ALA A 2 -7.13 -33.98 -35.63
CA ALA A 2 -7.57 -33.29 -34.43
C ALA A 2 -6.36 -32.84 -33.60
N THR A 3 -6.14 -31.54 -33.53
CA THR A 3 -5.03 -30.90 -32.82
C THR A 3 -5.16 -31.15 -31.32
N THR A 4 -4.59 -32.25 -30.84
CA THR A 4 -4.60 -32.63 -29.41
C THR A 4 -3.45 -31.91 -28.68
N THR A 5 -3.39 -30.59 -28.81
CA THR A 5 -2.34 -29.73 -28.24
C THR A 5 -2.68 -28.99 -26.93
N PRO A 6 -3.96 -28.77 -26.52
CA PRO A 6 -4.24 -27.82 -25.42
C PRO A 6 -3.71 -28.31 -24.06
N ARG A 7 -3.67 -29.64 -23.85
CA ARG A 7 -3.27 -30.23 -22.56
C ARG A 7 -1.76 -30.13 -22.28
N ARG A 8 -0.92 -30.14 -23.31
CA ARG A 8 0.54 -30.00 -23.16
C ARG A 8 0.92 -28.55 -22.87
N VAL A 9 0.28 -27.61 -23.56
CA VAL A 9 0.44 -26.17 -23.33
C VAL A 9 -0.05 -25.79 -21.92
N ALA A 10 -1.23 -26.28 -21.51
CA ALA A 10 -1.74 -26.04 -20.16
C ALA A 10 -0.77 -26.54 -19.07
N LYS A 11 -0.20 -27.75 -19.21
CA LYS A 11 0.80 -28.27 -18.26
C LYS A 11 2.09 -27.46 -18.22
N ALA A 12 2.56 -26.96 -19.37
CA ALA A 12 3.77 -26.14 -19.44
C ALA A 12 3.62 -24.79 -18.71
N LEU A 13 2.39 -24.28 -18.59
CA LEU A 13 2.11 -23.01 -17.92
C LEU A 13 1.91 -23.11 -16.41
N ILE A 14 1.69 -24.30 -15.85
CA ILE A 14 1.41 -24.47 -14.41
C ILE A 14 2.59 -23.99 -13.56
N ALA A 15 3.81 -24.44 -13.89
CA ALA A 15 5.00 -24.08 -13.14
C ALA A 15 5.29 -22.57 -13.13
N PRO A 16 5.32 -21.85 -14.28
CA PRO A 16 5.51 -20.41 -14.27
C PRO A 16 4.35 -19.66 -13.63
N ALA A 17 3.10 -20.12 -13.77
CA ALA A 17 1.96 -19.51 -13.09
C ALA A 17 2.05 -19.63 -11.57
N LEU A 18 2.46 -20.80 -11.05
CA LEU A 18 2.71 -20.98 -9.62
C LEU A 18 3.87 -20.11 -9.12
N ALA A 19 4.97 -20.05 -9.89
CA ALA A 19 6.12 -19.22 -9.54
C ALA A 19 5.74 -17.74 -9.48
N LEU A 20 5.03 -17.23 -10.49
CA LEU A 20 4.53 -15.86 -10.52
C LEU A 20 3.56 -15.61 -9.36
N GLY A 21 2.58 -16.49 -9.13
CA GLY A 21 1.64 -16.38 -8.02
C GLY A 21 2.33 -16.36 -6.65
N ALA A 22 3.33 -17.21 -6.44
CA ALA A 22 4.12 -17.24 -5.21
C ALA A 22 4.93 -15.95 -5.02
N THR A 23 5.58 -15.42 -6.07
CA THR A 23 6.34 -14.17 -5.98
C THR A 23 5.44 -12.96 -5.68
N VAL A 24 4.28 -12.85 -6.33
CA VAL A 24 3.32 -11.76 -6.06
C VAL A 24 2.75 -11.88 -4.64
N GLY A 25 2.41 -13.10 -4.20
CA GLY A 25 1.94 -13.34 -2.83
C GLY A 25 2.97 -13.01 -1.77
N LEU A 26 4.25 -13.38 -1.97
CA LEU A 26 5.34 -13.05 -1.04
C LEU A 26 5.74 -11.57 -1.09
N ALA A 27 5.68 -10.94 -2.26
CA ALA A 27 6.00 -9.52 -2.42
C ALA A 27 4.88 -8.59 -1.94
N SER A 28 3.67 -9.12 -1.69
CA SER A 28 2.55 -8.39 -1.11
C SER A 28 2.76 -8.17 0.40
N ALA A 29 3.86 -7.51 0.76
CA ALA A 29 4.02 -6.98 2.11
C ALA A 29 3.24 -5.65 2.21
N PRO A 30 2.42 -5.45 3.26
CA PRO A 30 1.80 -4.16 3.49
C PRO A 30 2.91 -3.13 3.71
N ALA A 31 2.96 -2.11 2.86
CA ALA A 31 3.79 -0.94 3.09
C ALA A 31 3.30 -0.30 4.39
N SER A 32 4.01 -0.56 5.49
CA SER A 32 3.64 -0.09 6.82
C SER A 32 4.03 1.38 6.93
N ALA A 33 3.16 2.25 6.42
CA ALA A 33 3.22 3.68 6.72
C ALA A 33 2.89 3.90 8.20
N ALA A 34 3.41 4.97 8.80
CA ALA A 34 3.01 5.34 10.15
C ALA A 34 1.49 5.58 10.19
N VAL A 35 0.75 4.66 10.83
CA VAL A 35 -0.71 4.72 10.95
C VAL A 35 -1.05 5.63 12.13
N TRP A 36 -0.94 6.94 11.92
CA TRP A 36 -1.35 7.93 12.91
C TRP A 36 -1.96 9.15 12.22
N ASN A 37 -2.99 9.72 12.82
CA ASN A 37 -3.69 10.90 12.32
C ASN A 37 -4.04 11.82 13.50
N SER A 38 -3.99 13.13 13.28
CA SER A 38 -4.35 14.15 14.26
C SER A 38 -4.98 15.35 13.58
N CYS A 39 -6.06 15.89 14.18
CA CYS A 39 -6.66 17.16 13.77
C CYS A 39 -6.04 18.36 14.53
N ASP A 40 -5.34 18.12 15.63
CA ASP A 40 -4.69 19.16 16.41
C ASP A 40 -3.54 19.80 15.64
N GLN A 41 -3.54 21.14 15.58
CA GLN A 41 -2.58 21.97 14.87
C GLN A 41 -1.10 21.71 15.22
N TRP A 42 -0.84 21.09 16.39
CA TRP A 42 0.48 20.78 16.92
C TRP A 42 0.56 19.37 17.53
N GLY A 43 -0.32 18.47 17.11
CA GLY A 43 -0.31 17.08 17.60
C GLY A 43 1.01 16.37 17.27
N ASN A 44 1.42 15.42 18.10
CA ASN A 44 2.59 14.58 17.84
C ASN A 44 2.39 13.16 18.41
N THR A 45 3.17 12.22 17.90
CA THR A 45 3.26 10.86 18.45
C THR A 45 4.66 10.31 18.29
N THR A 46 5.02 9.30 19.09
CA THR A 46 6.27 8.56 18.92
C THR A 46 5.96 7.14 18.47
N LEU A 47 6.52 6.75 17.32
CA LEU A 47 6.33 5.43 16.71
C LEU A 47 7.70 4.87 16.30
N ASN A 48 8.04 3.68 16.79
CA ASN A 48 9.29 2.99 16.48
C ASN A 48 10.57 3.85 16.68
N GLY A 49 10.59 4.70 17.71
CA GLY A 49 11.74 5.58 18.00
C GLY A 49 11.81 6.85 17.16
N TYR A 50 10.86 7.08 16.25
CA TYR A 50 10.70 8.33 15.52
C TYR A 50 9.54 9.14 16.10
N THR A 51 9.72 10.46 16.17
CA THR A 51 8.63 11.37 16.53
C THR A 51 8.03 11.96 15.26
N LEU A 52 6.71 11.79 15.13
CA LEU A 52 5.91 12.35 14.05
C LEU A 52 5.20 13.58 14.59
N TYR A 53 5.27 14.68 13.85
CA TYR A 53 4.63 15.94 14.23
C TYR A 53 3.63 16.39 13.16
N ASN A 54 2.46 16.81 13.59
CA ASN A 54 1.46 17.51 12.77
C ASN A 54 1.61 19.01 12.99
N ASN A 55 2.69 19.59 12.47
CA ASN A 55 2.90 21.04 12.54
C ASN A 55 2.06 21.72 11.45
N ILE A 56 1.10 22.56 11.83
CA ILE A 56 0.32 23.35 10.88
C ILE A 56 0.56 24.84 11.15
N TRP A 57 1.05 25.57 10.16
CA TRP A 57 1.45 26.98 10.27
C TRP A 57 0.74 27.86 9.24
N GLY A 58 0.84 29.18 9.46
CA GLY A 58 0.27 30.20 8.57
C GLY A 58 -1.16 30.64 8.92
N PRO A 59 -1.65 31.73 8.30
CA PRO A 59 -3.00 32.21 8.51
C PRO A 59 -4.02 31.18 7.96
N GLY A 60 -4.92 30.70 8.81
CA GLY A 60 -5.88 29.63 8.48
C GLY A 60 -5.47 28.21 8.90
N ALA A 61 -4.36 28.05 9.62
CA ALA A 61 -3.91 26.75 10.13
C ALA A 61 -5.02 26.03 10.94
N GLY A 62 -5.47 24.87 10.46
CA GLY A 62 -6.50 24.04 11.10
C GLY A 62 -7.95 24.35 10.71
N TYR A 63 -8.18 25.46 9.99
CA TYR A 63 -9.52 25.88 9.56
C TYR A 63 -9.62 25.78 8.04
N GLY A 64 -10.41 24.83 7.54
CA GLY A 64 -10.74 24.77 6.12
C GLY A 64 -11.43 26.07 5.70
N VAL A 65 -11.04 26.61 4.54
CA VAL A 65 -11.65 27.82 3.98
C VAL A 65 -13.16 27.62 3.88
N SER A 66 -13.91 28.26 4.77
CA SER A 66 -15.37 28.31 4.70
C SER A 66 -15.70 29.42 3.74
N SER A 67 -15.68 29.11 2.45
CA SER A 67 -16.20 30.00 1.40
C SER A 67 -17.72 30.09 1.62
N GLY A 68 -18.16 31.21 2.20
CA GLY A 68 -19.57 31.60 2.23
C GLY A 68 -20.04 32.10 0.87
#